data_AF-A0A1B2EWE5-F1
#
_entry.id   AF-A0A1B2EWE5-F1
#
_cell.length_a   1.000
_cell.length_b   1.000
_cell.length_c   1.000
_cell.angle_alpha   90.00
_cell.angle_beta   90.00
_cell.angle_gamma   90.00
#
_symmetry.space_group_name_H-M   'P 1'
#
loop_
_entity.id
_entity.type
_entity.pdbx_description
1 polymer ?
#
loop_
_entity_poly.entity_id
_entity_poly.type
_entity_poly.pdbx_seq_one_letter_code
_entity_poly.pdbx_strand_id
1 'polypeptide(L)'
;MNQQFETIQKLGKDSFGTTLKTFEVASTGTKAIAVETADYARKSFEQSAAMFEKLVGVRSLEKAIEIQTEYVQSTHKGFVAQATKTRELYTKLAQDSFAPFNALRSTAMAAMVPAKASAHTK
;
A
#
# COMPACT_ATOMS: atom_id res chain seq x y z
N MET A 1 -37.83 9.28 -21.99
CA MET A 1 -36.50 9.83 -22.38
C MET A 1 -35.70 10.41 -21.22
N ASN A 2 -36.31 10.92 -20.14
CA ASN A 2 -35.56 11.53 -19.01
C ASN A 2 -34.76 10.54 -18.15
N GLN A 3 -35.26 9.32 -17.91
CA GLN A 3 -34.56 8.36 -17.04
C GLN A 3 -33.22 7.88 -17.60
N GLN A 4 -33.11 7.70 -18.92
CA GLN A 4 -31.82 7.32 -19.53
C GLN A 4 -30.82 8.47 -19.47
N PHE A 5 -31.28 9.72 -19.62
CA PHE A 5 -30.43 10.89 -19.49
C PHE A 5 -29.94 11.08 -18.05
N GLU A 6 -30.80 10.95 -17.04
CA GLU A 6 -30.40 10.96 -15.63
C GLU A 6 -29.44 9.81 -15.29
N THR A 7 -29.67 8.62 -15.84
CA THR A 7 -28.78 7.47 -15.65
C THR A 7 -27.39 7.74 -16.23
N ILE A 8 -27.31 8.28 -17.46
CA ILE A 8 -26.04 8.66 -18.10
C ILE A 8 -25.34 9.78 -17.33
N GLN A 9 -26.09 10.78 -16.85
CA GLN A 9 -25.54 11.87 -16.05
C GLN A 9 -24.97 11.39 -14.71
N LYS A 10 -25.70 10.48 -14.05
CA LYS A 10 -25.27 9.87 -12.78
C LYS A 10 -24.05 8.98 -12.98
N LEU A 11 -24.05 8.15 -14.03
CA LEU A 11 -22.91 7.30 -14.39
C LEU A 11 -21.65 8.14 -14.68
N GLY A 12 -21.80 9.28 -15.36
CA GLY A 12 -20.70 10.21 -15.63
C GLY A 12 -20.14 10.86 -14.36
N LYS A 13 -21.01 11.31 -13.45
CA LYS A 13 -20.60 11.87 -12.15
C LYS A 13 -19.92 10.83 -11.26
N ASP A 14 -20.49 9.64 -11.16
CA ASP A 14 -19.95 8.55 -10.35
C ASP A 14 -18.61 8.05 -10.90
N SER A 15 -18.48 8.00 -12.24
CA SER A 15 -17.22 7.64 -12.91
C SER A 15 -16.13 8.68 -12.66
N PHE A 16 -16.44 9.99 -12.76
CA PHE A 16 -15.47 11.06 -12.49
C PHE A 16 -15.00 11.06 -11.03
N GLY A 17 -15.92 10.92 -10.07
CA GLY A 17 -15.58 10.80 -8.66
C GLY A 17 -14.73 9.56 -8.35
N THR A 18 -15.01 8.44 -9.02
CA THR A 18 -14.23 7.21 -8.89
C THR A 18 -12.81 7.39 -9.43
N THR A 19 -12.64 8.01 -10.60
CA THR A 19 -11.31 8.28 -11.19
C THR A 19 -10.47 9.18 -10.28
N LEU A 20 -11.04 10.26 -9.73
CA LEU A 20 -10.34 11.13 -8.78
C LEU A 20 -9.89 10.36 -7.54
N LYS A 21 -10.76 9.50 -7.00
CA LYS A 21 -10.43 8.67 -5.83
C LYS A 21 -9.31 7.66 -6.13
N THR A 22 -9.33 7.01 -7.29
CA THR A 22 -8.25 6.11 -7.73
C THR A 22 -6.93 6.88 -7.89
N PHE A 23 -6.97 8.09 -8.45
CA PHE A 23 -5.78 8.93 -8.59
C PHE A 23 -5.21 9.36 -7.23
N GLU A 24 -6.06 9.77 -6.30
CA GLU A 24 -5.67 10.16 -4.94
C GLU A 24 -4.98 9.01 -4.20
N VAL A 25 -5.60 7.83 -4.24
CA VAL A 25 -5.06 6.57 -3.70
C VAL A 25 -3.69 6.26 -4.30
N ALA A 26 -3.58 6.28 -5.63
CA ALA A 26 -2.33 5.98 -6.32
C ALA A 26 -1.24 6.96 -5.90
N SER A 27 -1.54 8.27 -5.89
CA SER A 27 -0.58 9.30 -5.47
C SER A 27 -0.12 9.13 -4.02
N THR A 28 -1.03 8.74 -3.13
CA THR A 28 -0.74 8.57 -1.69
C THR A 28 0.08 7.31 -1.44
N GLY A 29 -0.26 6.19 -2.11
CA GLY A 29 0.51 4.96 -2.04
C GLY A 29 1.94 5.13 -2.56
N THR A 30 2.11 5.81 -3.70
CA THR A 30 3.45 6.13 -4.23
C THR A 30 4.26 7.01 -3.28
N LYS A 31 3.66 8.04 -2.70
CA LYS A 31 4.33 8.89 -1.69
C LYS A 31 4.76 8.07 -0.47
N ALA A 32 3.92 7.18 0.03
CA ALA A 32 4.24 6.34 1.17
C ALA A 32 5.42 5.41 0.89
N ILE A 33 5.47 4.78 -0.30
CA ILE A 33 6.61 3.95 -0.73
C ILE A 33 7.90 4.77 -0.81
N ALA A 34 7.83 5.98 -1.37
CA ALA A 34 8.98 6.86 -1.49
C ALA A 34 9.54 7.27 -0.11
N VAL A 35 8.65 7.65 0.82
CA VAL A 35 9.04 7.99 2.21
C VAL A 35 9.67 6.80 2.90
N GLU A 36 9.07 5.62 2.84
CA GLU A 36 9.60 4.42 3.48
C GLU A 36 10.98 4.02 2.91
N THR A 37 11.16 4.20 1.60
CA THR A 37 12.47 3.93 0.95
C THR A 37 13.53 4.93 1.41
N ALA A 38 13.19 6.21 1.50
CA ALA A 38 14.10 7.25 1.97
C ALA A 38 14.49 7.04 3.45
N ASP A 39 13.51 6.66 4.28
CA ASP A 39 13.76 6.37 5.70
C ASP A 39 14.64 5.14 5.89
N TYR A 40 14.45 4.08 5.09
CA TYR A 40 15.33 2.92 5.09
C TYR A 40 16.76 3.28 4.67
N ALA A 41 16.92 4.04 3.59
CA ALA A 41 18.24 4.49 3.13
C ALA A 41 18.96 5.32 4.20
N ARG A 42 18.26 6.23 4.88
CA ARG A 42 18.82 6.99 6.01
C ARG A 42 19.29 6.07 7.14
N LYS A 43 18.44 5.11 7.56
CA LYS A 43 18.79 4.13 8.60
C LYS A 43 19.98 3.26 8.22
N SER A 44 20.05 2.78 6.98
CA SER A 44 21.19 1.99 6.50
C SER A 44 22.48 2.80 6.58
N PHE A 45 22.45 4.08 6.20
CA PHE A 45 23.62 4.96 6.32
C PHE A 45 24.04 5.17 7.77
N GLU A 46 23.09 5.45 8.67
CA GLU A 46 23.36 5.59 10.11
C GLU A 46 23.96 4.31 10.71
N GLN A 47 23.45 3.13 10.33
CA GLN A 47 23.98 1.84 10.77
C GLN A 47 25.42 1.61 10.28
N SER A 48 25.72 1.92 9.01
CA SER A 48 27.07 1.79 8.46
C SER A 48 28.05 2.77 9.11
N ALA A 49 27.63 4.02 9.34
CA ALA A 49 28.43 5.01 10.04
C ALA A 49 28.76 4.56 11.47
N ALA A 50 27.76 4.09 12.21
CA ALA A 50 27.97 3.56 13.56
C ALA A 50 28.90 2.34 13.59
N MET A 51 28.79 1.42 12.61
CA MET A 51 29.73 0.31 12.46
C MET A 51 31.15 0.82 12.24
N PHE A 52 31.34 1.80 11.35
CA PHE A 52 32.65 2.36 11.05
C PHE A 52 33.27 3.04 12.28
N GLU A 53 32.51 3.87 13.00
CA GLU A 53 32.96 4.50 14.23
C GLU A 53 33.42 3.47 15.27
N LYS A 54 32.63 2.40 15.47
CA LYS A 54 32.99 1.30 16.36
C LYS A 54 34.26 0.59 15.89
N LEU A 55 34.40 0.32 14.59
CA LEU A 55 35.56 -0.39 14.04
C LEU A 55 36.86 0.39 14.17
N VAL A 56 36.83 1.70 13.96
CA VAL A 56 38.02 2.56 14.11
C VAL A 56 38.52 2.58 15.57
N GLY A 57 37.62 2.37 16.54
CA GLY A 57 37.95 2.36 17.97
C GLY A 57 38.57 1.06 18.50
N VAL A 58 38.54 -0.04 17.74
CA VAL A 58 39.00 -1.36 18.25
C VAL A 58 40.38 -1.75 17.72
N ARG A 59 41.16 -2.42 18.58
CA ARG A 59 42.53 -2.88 18.27
C ARG A 59 42.66 -4.41 18.15
N SER A 60 41.58 -5.16 18.40
CA SER A 60 41.58 -6.62 18.35
C SER A 60 40.60 -7.14 17.30
N LEU A 61 41.00 -8.26 16.67
CA LEU A 61 40.19 -8.91 15.66
C LEU A 61 38.87 -9.45 16.23
N GLU A 62 38.89 -9.99 17.45
CA GLU A 62 37.69 -10.51 18.12
C GLU A 62 36.61 -9.43 18.29
N LYS A 63 36.99 -8.22 18.72
CA LYS A 63 36.03 -7.11 18.82
C LYS A 63 35.55 -6.63 17.45
N ALA A 64 36.40 -6.66 16.43
CA ALA A 64 35.98 -6.34 15.07
C ALA A 64 34.95 -7.35 14.52
N ILE A 65 35.12 -8.64 14.82
CA ILE A 65 34.16 -9.71 14.46
C ILE A 65 32.84 -9.51 15.21
N GLU A 66 32.88 -9.16 16.49
CA GLU A 66 31.69 -8.85 17.28
C GLU A 66 30.89 -7.68 16.66
N ILE A 67 31.58 -6.57 16.33
CA ILE A 67 30.95 -5.41 15.67
C ILE A 67 30.34 -5.77 14.31
N GLN A 68 31.04 -6.55 13.47
CA GLN A 68 30.49 -7.02 12.20
C GLN A 68 29.27 -7.93 12.40
N THR A 69 29.31 -8.81 13.40
CA THR A 69 28.20 -9.71 13.72
C THR A 69 26.97 -8.92 14.16
N GLU A 70 27.13 -7.93 15.04
CA GLU A 70 26.07 -6.99 15.43
C GLU A 70 25.49 -6.26 14.21
N TYR A 71 26.36 -5.75 13.33
CA TYR A 71 25.95 -5.04 12.12
C TYR A 71 25.12 -5.93 11.19
N VAL A 72 25.57 -7.17 10.94
CA VAL A 72 24.84 -8.12 10.09
C VAL A 72 23.48 -8.47 10.70
N GLN A 73 23.42 -8.75 12.01
CA GLN A 73 22.15 -9.03 12.68
C GLN A 73 21.18 -7.84 12.62
N SER A 74 21.68 -6.62 12.85
CA SER A 74 20.90 -5.38 12.82
C SER A 74 20.38 -5.09 11.41
N THR A 75 21.25 -5.22 10.41
CA THR A 75 20.92 -5.01 8.98
C THR A 75 19.90 -6.03 8.50
N HIS A 76 20.03 -7.30 8.90
CA HIS A 76 19.06 -8.35 8.56
C HIS A 76 17.67 -8.05 9.14
N LYS A 77 17.58 -7.70 10.43
CA LYS A 77 16.31 -7.32 11.07
C LYS A 77 15.69 -6.10 10.38
N GLY A 78 16.50 -5.09 10.09
CA GLY A 78 16.07 -3.89 9.37
C GLY A 78 15.54 -4.20 7.97
N PHE A 79 16.23 -5.06 7.22
CA PHE A 79 15.81 -5.51 5.89
C PHE A 79 14.48 -6.24 5.92
N VAL A 80 14.31 -7.21 6.83
CA VAL A 80 13.05 -7.96 6.96
C VAL A 80 11.88 -7.02 7.30
N ALA A 81 12.11 -6.05 8.20
CA ALA A 81 11.11 -5.03 8.52
C ALA A 81 10.74 -4.19 7.30
N GLN A 82 11.74 -3.71 6.54
CA GLN A 82 11.52 -2.93 5.32
C GLN A 82 10.76 -3.72 4.24
N ALA A 83 11.15 -4.98 4.03
CA ALA A 83 10.50 -5.86 3.05
C ALA A 83 9.03 -6.12 3.43
N THR A 84 8.77 -6.35 4.72
CA THR A 84 7.40 -6.52 5.25
C THR A 84 6.57 -5.26 5.00
N LYS A 85 7.09 -4.10 5.37
CA LYS A 85 6.39 -2.83 5.22
C LYS A 85 6.16 -2.43 3.77
N THR A 86 7.14 -2.69 2.91
CA THR A 86 7.00 -2.50 1.46
C THR A 86 5.89 -3.39 0.91
N ARG A 87 5.86 -4.69 1.28
CA ARG A 87 4.78 -5.61 0.88
C ARG A 87 3.41 -5.12 1.32
N GLU A 88 3.28 -4.62 2.55
CA GLU A 88 2.03 -4.06 3.07
C GLU A 88 1.57 -2.84 2.26
N LEU A 89 2.48 -1.91 1.97
CA LEU A 89 2.20 -0.73 1.15
C LEU A 89 1.72 -1.10 -0.26
N TYR A 90 2.38 -2.05 -0.92
CA TYR A 90 1.96 -2.54 -2.22
C TYR A 90 0.62 -3.29 -2.18
N THR A 91 0.39 -4.10 -1.14
CA THR A 91 -0.89 -4.81 -0.95
C THR A 91 -2.03 -3.81 -0.76
N LYS A 92 -1.82 -2.78 0.05
CA LYS A 92 -2.79 -1.72 0.27
C LYS A 92 -3.07 -0.94 -1.01
N LEU A 93 -2.03 -0.56 -1.75
CA LEU A 93 -2.18 0.13 -3.04
C LEU A 93 -3.02 -0.71 -4.03
N ALA A 94 -2.78 -2.02 -4.10
CA ALA A 94 -3.58 -2.92 -4.92
C ALA A 94 -5.04 -2.97 -4.44
N GLN A 95 -5.29 -3.18 -3.15
CA GLN A 95 -6.63 -3.22 -2.57
C GLN A 95 -7.42 -1.93 -2.84
N ASP A 96 -6.80 -0.78 -2.60
CA ASP A 96 -7.43 0.53 -2.80
C ASP A 96 -7.70 0.78 -4.30
N SER A 97 -6.84 0.29 -5.20
CA SER A 97 -7.05 0.35 -6.66
C SER A 97 -8.20 -0.54 -7.14
N PHE A 98 -8.45 -1.68 -6.48
CA PHE A 98 -9.54 -2.60 -6.82
C PHE A 98 -10.86 -2.30 -6.10
N ALA A 99 -10.87 -1.42 -5.10
CA ALA A 99 -12.06 -1.03 -4.35
C ALA A 99 -13.25 -0.57 -5.23
N PRO A 100 -13.04 0.21 -6.32
CA PRO A 100 -14.13 0.60 -7.23
C PRO A 100 -14.83 -0.60 -7.89
N PHE A 101 -14.09 -1.65 -8.25
CA PHE A 101 -14.65 -2.83 -8.90
C PHE A 101 -15.46 -3.69 -7.93
N ASN A 102 -15.04 -3.76 -6.66
CA ASN A 102 -15.83 -4.41 -5.60
C ASN A 102 -17.14 -3.67 -5.33
N ALA A 103 -17.13 -2.34 -5.32
CA ALA A 103 -18.34 -1.54 -5.18
C ALA A 103 -19.28 -1.75 -6.37
N LEU A 104 -18.76 -1.74 -7.60
CA LEU A 104 -19.55 -1.97 -8.81
C LEU A 104 -20.19 -3.37 -8.83
N ARG A 105 -19.45 -4.41 -8.43
CA ARG A 105 -19.98 -5.78 -8.28
C ARG A 105 -21.10 -5.86 -7.24
N SER A 106 -20.96 -5.16 -6.10
CA SER A 106 -21.99 -5.09 -5.07
C SER A 106 -23.26 -4.40 -5.59
N THR A 107 -23.13 -3.29 -6.31
CA THR A 107 -24.25 -2.60 -6.95
C THR A 107 -24.91 -3.46 -8.04
N ALA A 108 -24.13 -4.16 -8.86
CA ALA A 108 -24.63 -5.07 -9.88
C ALA A 108 -25.37 -6.28 -9.27
N MET A 109 -24.86 -6.86 -8.19
CA MET A 109 -25.56 -7.92 -7.44
C MET A 109 -26.86 -7.42 -6.82
N ALA A 110 -26.87 -6.21 -6.24
CA ALA A 110 -28.10 -5.61 -5.71
C ALA A 110 -29.14 -5.32 -6.80
N ALA A 111 -28.70 -5.03 -8.04
CA ALA A 111 -29.58 -4.86 -9.20
C ALA A 111 -30.05 -6.20 -9.82
N MET A 112 -29.32 -7.30 -9.60
CA MET A 112 -29.68 -8.65 -10.08
C MET A 112 -30.59 -9.44 -9.13
N VAL A 113 -30.90 -8.94 -7.93
CA VAL A 113 -31.99 -9.46 -7.09
C VAL A 113 -33.27 -8.69 -7.47
N PRO A 114 -34.15 -9.22 -8.34
CA PRO A 114 -35.40 -8.54 -8.65
C PRO A 114 -36.26 -8.49 -7.39
N ALA A 115 -36.50 -7.28 -6.89
CA ALA A 115 -37.51 -6.97 -5.89
C ALA A 115 -38.92 -7.14 -6.48
N LYS A 116 -39.32 -8.36 -6.85
CA LYS A 116 -40.73 -8.74 -7.02
C LYS A 116 -40.93 -10.26 -7.06
N ALA A 117 -40.86 -10.91 -5.89
CA ALA A 117 -41.62 -12.13 -5.62
C ALA A 117 -42.83 -11.78 -4.75
N SER A 118 -43.65 -10.82 -5.19
CA SER A 118 -44.97 -10.58 -4.62
C SER A 118 -45.94 -10.20 -5.73
N ALA A 119 -47.11 -10.83 -5.66
CA ALA A 119 -48.23 -10.82 -6.62
C ALA A 119 -48.03 -11.68 -7.87
N HIS A 120 -48.54 -12.92 -7.82
CA HIS A 120 -49.65 -13.36 -8.67
C HIS A 120 -50.40 -14.50 -7.95
N THR A 121 -51.40 -14.12 -7.15
CA THR A 121 -52.51 -14.99 -6.78
C THR A 121 -53.55 -14.85 -7.88
N LYS A 122 -53.84 -15.96 -8.57
CA LYS A 122 -55.15 -16.21 -9.16
C LYS A 122 -55.53 -17.64 -8.83
#